data_AF-A0A955RPR8-F1
#
_entry.id   AF-A0A955RPR8-F1
#
_cell.length_a   1.000
_cell.length_b   1.000
_cell.length_c   1.000
_cell.angle_alpha   90.00
_cell.angle_beta   90.00
_cell.angle_gamma   90.00
#
_symmetry.space_group_name_H-M   'P 1'
#
loop_
_entity.id
_entity.type
_entity.pdbx_description
1 polymer ?
#
loop_
_entity_poly.entity_id
_entity_poly.type
_entity_poly.pdbx_seq_one_letter_code
_entity_poly.pdbx_strand_id
1 'polypeptide(L)'
;MSSLHETQKPIVFAAMSKQNFYLREHIIKFILEQNYTPTCAFMMFSYFLLDTVKRERLIEANNDLIRCADELWVFGDISDGVQKEINLANSLKLPIRYYSVEQFPYGIEEVNEETTTFTQVLHL
;
A
#
# COMPACT_ATOMS: atom_id res chain seq x y z
N MET A 1 -21.32 2.52 28.54
CA MET A 1 -19.93 2.93 28.23
C MET A 1 -19.10 1.66 28.12
N SER A 2 -19.09 1.04 26.93
CA SER A 2 -18.32 -0.19 26.67
C SER A 2 -16.83 0.14 26.70
N SER A 3 -16.03 -0.73 27.31
CA SER A 3 -14.61 -0.51 27.65
C SER A 3 -13.74 -0.22 26.42
N LEU A 4 -13.03 0.91 26.46
CA LEU A 4 -12.15 1.48 25.43
C LEU A 4 -10.82 0.71 25.20
N HIS A 5 -10.82 -0.62 25.33
CA HIS A 5 -9.67 -1.44 24.96
C HIS A 5 -10.09 -2.38 23.83
N GLU A 6 -10.28 -1.81 22.64
CA GLU A 6 -10.20 -2.60 21.41
C GLU A 6 -8.78 -3.20 21.35
N THR A 7 -8.72 -4.52 21.17
CA THR A 7 -7.48 -5.22 20.82
C THR A 7 -6.84 -4.55 19.63
N GLN A 8 -5.50 -4.49 19.60
CA GLN A 8 -4.76 -3.90 18.47
C GLN A 8 -5.22 -4.56 17.16
N LYS A 9 -5.67 -3.72 16.21
CA LYS A 9 -6.02 -4.16 14.85
C LYS A 9 -4.72 -4.49 14.10
N PRO A 10 -4.73 -5.46 13.18
CA PRO A 10 -3.54 -5.76 12.39
C PRO A 10 -3.14 -4.54 11.55
N ILE A 11 -1.83 -4.30 11.49
CA ILE A 11 -1.22 -3.20 10.76
C ILE A 11 -0.97 -3.65 9.32
N VAL A 12 -1.48 -2.90 8.37
CA VAL A 12 -1.27 -3.13 6.94
C VAL A 12 -0.30 -2.09 6.41
N PHE A 13 0.73 -2.51 5.70
CA PHE A 13 1.48 -1.60 4.83
C PHE A 13 0.88 -1.58 3.43
N ALA A 14 0.34 -0.43 3.02
CA ALA A 14 -0.25 -0.21 1.72
C ALA A 14 0.83 0.20 0.70
N ALA A 15 1.24 -0.74 -0.13
CA ALA A 15 2.17 -0.55 -1.23
C ALA A 15 1.42 -0.10 -2.49
N MET A 16 1.86 1.00 -3.10
CA MET A 16 1.27 1.50 -4.34
C MET A 16 2.35 2.23 -5.15
N SER A 17 2.22 2.23 -6.47
CA SER A 17 3.14 2.98 -7.32
C SER A 17 2.92 4.49 -7.20
N LYS A 18 3.92 5.27 -7.60
CA LYS A 18 3.77 6.72 -7.79
C LYS A 18 2.58 7.07 -8.69
N GLN A 19 2.28 6.23 -9.68
CA GLN A 19 1.18 6.49 -10.61
C GLN A 19 -0.17 6.45 -9.88
N ASN A 20 -0.31 5.59 -8.87
CA ASN A 20 -1.52 5.44 -8.07
C ASN A 20 -1.57 6.37 -6.83
N PHE A 21 -0.56 7.23 -6.63
CA PHE A 21 -0.49 8.15 -5.48
C PHE A 21 -1.74 9.00 -5.29
N TYR A 22 -2.39 9.41 -6.38
CA TYR A 22 -3.60 10.25 -6.33
C TYR A 22 -4.81 9.52 -5.73
N LEU A 23 -4.77 8.18 -5.63
CA LEU A 23 -5.80 7.34 -5.01
C LEU A 23 -5.50 6.98 -3.55
N ARG A 24 -4.41 7.50 -2.97
CA ARG A 24 -3.96 7.12 -1.62
C ARG A 24 -5.07 7.25 -0.58
N GLU A 25 -5.85 8.33 -0.55
CA GLU A 25 -6.92 8.50 0.43
C GLU A 25 -8.03 7.45 0.28
N HIS A 26 -8.34 7.08 -0.96
CA HIS A 26 -9.31 6.05 -1.30
C HIS A 26 -8.84 4.66 -0.85
N ILE A 27 -7.55 4.36 -1.06
CA ILE A 27 -6.91 3.12 -0.61
C ILE A 27 -6.89 3.05 0.93
N ILE A 28 -6.50 4.14 1.61
CA ILE A 28 -6.50 4.21 3.08
C ILE A 28 -7.92 4.01 3.62
N LYS A 29 -8.92 4.67 3.03
CA LYS A 29 -10.33 4.50 3.41
C LYS A 29 -10.75 3.03 3.29
N PHE A 30 -10.41 2.37 2.17
CA PHE A 30 -10.72 0.96 1.97
C PHE A 30 -10.15 0.09 3.09
N ILE A 31 -8.87 0.24 3.44
CA ILE A 31 -8.23 -0.55 4.51
C ILE A 31 -8.90 -0.32 5.87
N LEU A 32 -9.25 0.93 6.19
CA LEU A 32 -9.97 1.27 7.42
C LEU A 32 -11.36 0.63 7.49
N GLU A 33 -12.09 0.60 6.37
CA GLU A 33 -13.40 -0.05 6.27
C GLU A 33 -13.33 -1.57 6.43
N GLN A 34 -12.17 -2.19 6.15
CA GLN A 34 -11.90 -3.60 6.44
C GLN A 34 -11.47 -3.87 7.90
N ASN A 35 -11.48 -2.86 8.77
CA ASN A 35 -11.09 -2.95 10.18
C ASN A 35 -9.60 -3.24 10.43
N TYR A 36 -8.71 -2.73 9.56
CA TYR A 36 -7.25 -2.77 9.72
C TYR A 36 -6.68 -1.37 10.04
N THR A 37 -5.44 -1.30 10.52
CA THR A 37 -4.70 -0.04 10.72
C THR A 37 -3.71 0.17 9.57
N PRO A 38 -3.92 1.15 8.68
CA PRO A 38 -3.05 1.33 7.53
C PRO A 38 -1.79 2.15 7.84
N THR A 39 -0.71 1.80 7.16
CA THR A 39 0.50 2.60 6.97
C THR A 39 0.78 2.71 5.47
N CYS A 40 1.35 3.83 5.02
CA CYS A 40 1.61 4.07 3.61
C CYS A 40 2.68 5.15 3.44
N ALA A 41 3.69 4.89 2.60
CA ALA A 41 4.77 5.83 2.31
C ALA A 41 4.24 7.24 1.95
N PHE A 42 3.21 7.27 1.12
CA PHE A 42 2.63 8.49 0.57
C PHE A 42 1.76 9.28 1.55
N MET A 43 1.29 8.64 2.61
CA MET A 43 0.62 9.33 3.72
C MET A 43 1.64 9.82 4.75
N MET A 44 2.70 9.06 4.98
CA MET A 44 3.72 9.37 5.99
C MET A 44 4.71 10.45 5.54
N PHE A 45 5.09 10.44 4.27
CA PHE A 45 6.15 11.31 3.72
C PHE A 45 5.64 12.23 2.61
N SER A 46 4.32 12.34 2.45
CA SER A 46 3.68 13.03 1.32
C SER A 46 4.28 12.54 -0.01
N TYR A 47 4.24 13.37 -1.04
CA TYR A 47 4.94 13.12 -2.28
C TYR A 47 6.45 13.39 -2.12
N PHE A 48 7.14 12.40 -1.53
CA PHE A 48 8.60 12.36 -1.29
C PHE A 48 9.20 13.66 -0.72
N LEU A 49 8.50 14.19 0.28
CA LEU A 49 8.92 15.21 1.25
C LEU A 49 9.73 16.42 0.71
N LEU A 50 9.30 16.98 -0.42
CA LEU A 50 9.82 18.24 -0.99
C LEU A 50 11.26 18.16 -1.51
N ASP A 51 11.79 16.97 -1.79
CA ASP A 51 13.19 16.75 -2.23
C ASP A 51 14.25 17.28 -1.25
N THR A 52 13.86 17.54 0.00
CA THR A 52 14.74 18.06 1.07
C THR A 52 15.46 16.94 1.81
N VAL A 53 15.02 15.70 1.63
CA VAL A 53 15.57 14.51 2.27
C VAL A 53 16.03 13.54 1.20
N LYS A 54 17.22 12.97 1.40
CA LYS A 54 17.78 11.95 0.50
C LYS A 54 16.81 10.77 0.37
N ARG A 55 16.62 10.30 -0.87
CA ARG A 55 15.64 9.25 -1.19
C ARG A 55 15.89 7.97 -0.41
N GLU A 56 17.15 7.63 -0.14
CA GLU A 56 17.55 6.44 0.60
C GLU A 56 16.98 6.43 2.01
N ARG A 57 16.92 7.58 2.68
CA ARG A 57 16.35 7.70 4.03
C ARG A 57 14.85 7.42 4.05
N LEU A 58 14.14 7.86 3.02
CA LEU A 58 12.72 7.55 2.87
C LEU A 58 12.51 6.06 2.61
N ILE A 59 13.38 5.41 1.84
CA ILE A 59 13.34 3.96 1.60
C ILE A 59 13.62 3.18 2.89
N GLU A 60 14.64 3.57 3.66
CA GLU A 60 14.96 2.98 4.96
C GLU A 60 13.76 3.05 5.91
N ALA A 61 13.17 4.24 6.07
CA ALA A 61 12.00 4.43 6.92
C ALA A 61 10.79 3.61 6.44
N ASN A 62 10.60 3.48 5.13
CA ASN A 62 9.52 2.67 4.56
C ASN A 62 9.71 1.18 4.85
N ASN A 63 10.95 0.68 4.72
CA ASN A 63 11.29 -0.70 5.05
C ASN A 63 11.06 -1.00 6.53
N ASP A 64 11.32 -0.04 7.42
CA ASP A 64 11.04 -0.19 8.85
C ASP A 64 9.53 -0.24 9.14
N LEU A 65 8.71 0.53 8.42
CA LEU A 65 7.25 0.41 8.52
C LEU A 65 6.75 -0.97 8.05
N ILE A 66 7.32 -1.52 6.98
CA ILE A 66 7.00 -2.88 6.51
C ILE A 66 7.37 -3.93 7.57
N ARG A 67 8.52 -3.78 8.24
CA ARG A 67 8.93 -4.70 9.34
C ARG A 67 8.02 -4.67 10.55
N CYS A 68 7.32 -3.55 10.76
CA CYS A 68 6.34 -3.38 11.83
C CYS A 68 4.92 -3.79 11.41
N ALA A 69 4.68 -4.06 10.13
CA ALA A 69 3.38 -4.42 9.62
C ALA A 69 3.09 -5.92 9.82
N ASP A 70 1.81 -6.23 10.00
CA ASP A 70 1.31 -7.60 10.04
C ASP A 70 1.05 -8.15 8.62
N GLU A 71 0.70 -7.28 7.66
CA GLU A 71 0.46 -7.64 6.25
C GLU A 71 0.98 -6.57 5.27
N LEU A 72 1.32 -6.98 4.04
CA LEU A 72 1.60 -6.09 2.91
C LEU A 72 0.46 -6.14 1.91
N TRP A 73 -0.20 -5.02 1.61
CA TRP A 73 -1.26 -4.96 0.61
C TRP A 73 -0.81 -4.12 -0.59
N VAL A 74 -0.88 -4.69 -1.78
CA VAL A 74 -0.41 -4.09 -3.04
C VAL A 74 -1.59 -3.58 -3.84
N PHE A 75 -1.55 -2.32 -4.26
CA PHE A 75 -2.64 -1.64 -4.96
C PHE A 75 -2.26 -1.18 -6.38
N GLY A 76 -2.87 -1.83 -7.37
CA GLY A 76 -2.63 -1.62 -8.80
C GLY A 76 -1.23 -2.03 -9.24
N ASP A 77 -0.73 -1.39 -10.29
CA ASP A 77 0.49 -1.86 -10.98
C ASP A 77 1.73 -1.93 -10.08
N ILE A 78 2.47 -3.05 -10.21
CA ILE A 78 3.70 -3.32 -9.47
C ILE A 78 4.87 -2.57 -10.13
N SER A 79 5.23 -1.42 -9.54
CA SER A 79 6.45 -0.68 -9.91
C SER A 79 7.71 -1.30 -9.29
N ASP A 80 8.90 -0.94 -9.78
CA ASP A 80 10.19 -1.36 -9.20
C ASP A 80 10.30 -1.10 -7.69
N GLY A 81 9.72 0.00 -7.21
CA GLY A 81 9.67 0.33 -5.79
C GLY A 81 8.82 -0.66 -5.01
N VAL A 82 7.61 -0.93 -5.51
CA VAL A 82 6.66 -1.89 -4.92
C VAL A 82 7.23 -3.32 -4.98
N GLN A 83 7.91 -3.70 -6.06
CA GLN A 83 8.56 -5.01 -6.15
C GLN A 83 9.62 -5.21 -5.05
N LYS A 84 10.37 -4.16 -4.69
CA LYS A 84 11.32 -4.22 -3.56
C LYS A 84 10.61 -4.39 -2.22
N GLU A 85 9.46 -3.75 -2.04
CA GLU A 85 8.62 -3.89 -0.84
C GLU A 85 8.05 -5.31 -0.75
N ILE A 86 7.56 -5.88 -1.86
CA ILE A 86 7.12 -7.29 -1.96
C ILE A 86 8.26 -8.25 -1.61
N ASN A 87 9.46 -8.03 -2.16
CA ASN A 87 10.61 -8.87 -1.86
C ASN A 87 10.99 -8.83 -0.37
N LEU A 88 10.91 -7.65 0.27
CA LEU A 88 11.12 -7.50 1.70
C LEU A 88 10.06 -8.25 2.49
N ALA A 89 8.77 -8.06 2.19
CA ALA A 89 7.66 -8.75 2.85
C ALA A 89 7.78 -10.28 2.74
N ASN A 90 8.13 -10.79 1.55
CA ASN A 90 8.41 -12.22 1.33
C ASN A 90 9.56 -12.72 2.21
N SER A 91 10.65 -11.96 2.34
CA SER A 91 11.78 -12.34 3.21
C SER A 91 11.39 -12.39 4.70
N LEU A 92 10.41 -11.57 5.09
CA LEU A 92 9.84 -11.51 6.43
C LEU A 92 8.68 -12.52 6.63
N LYS A 93 8.26 -13.22 5.57
CA LYS A 93 7.09 -14.11 5.54
C LYS A 93 5.78 -13.42 5.94
N LEU A 94 5.65 -12.14 5.60
CA LEU A 94 4.38 -11.42 5.77
C LEU A 94 3.35 -11.95 4.76
N PRO A 95 2.08 -12.09 5.12
CA PRO A 95 1.00 -12.24 4.16
C PRO A 95 0.98 -11.06 3.18
N ILE A 96 0.83 -11.37 1.90
CA ILE A 96 0.72 -10.38 0.82
C ILE A 96 -0.63 -10.53 0.14
N ARG A 97 -1.36 -9.43 0.00
CA ARG A 97 -2.63 -9.36 -0.74
C ARG A 97 -2.51 -8.37 -1.88
N TYR A 98 -3.22 -8.64 -2.96
CA TYR A 98 -3.16 -7.82 -4.15
C TYR A 98 -4.55 -7.29 -4.50
N TYR A 99 -4.60 -6.03 -4.93
CA TYR A 99 -5.83 -5.34 -5.25
C TYR A 99 -5.71 -4.64 -6.60
N SER A 100 -6.69 -4.87 -7.48
CA SER A 100 -6.90 -3.99 -8.64
C SER A 100 -7.51 -2.68 -8.16
N VAL A 101 -7.16 -1.59 -8.83
CA VAL A 101 -7.74 -0.27 -8.55
C VAL A 101 -8.18 0.37 -9.85
N GLU A 102 -9.49 0.56 -10.00
CA GLU A 102 -10.07 1.22 -11.16
C GLU A 102 -10.38 2.68 -10.86
N GLN A 103 -10.15 3.55 -11.85
CA GLN A 103 -10.41 4.98 -11.72
C GLN A 103 -11.85 5.35 -12.08
N PHE A 104 -12.46 4.61 -13.02
CA PHE A 104 -13.83 4.86 -13.49
C PHE A 104 -14.51 3.59 -14.05
N PRO A 105 -15.61 3.12 -13.43
CA PRO A 105 -16.09 3.54 -12.10
C PRO A 105 -15.01 3.27 -11.05
N TYR A 106 -14.91 4.12 -10.02
CA TYR A 106 -13.94 3.88 -8.95
C TYR A 106 -14.26 2.56 -8.24
N GLY A 107 -13.26 1.68 -8.12
CA GLY A 107 -13.40 0.36 -7.51
C GLY A 107 -12.08 -0.18 -7.01
N ILE A 108 -12.12 -0.96 -5.93
CA ILE A 108 -11.00 -1.76 -5.42
C ILE A 108 -11.51 -3.19 -5.25
N GLU A 109 -10.84 -4.14 -5.88
CA GLU A 109 -11.18 -5.56 -5.81
C GLU A 109 -9.93 -6.38 -5.49
N GLU A 110 -10.08 -7.40 -4.64
CA GLU A 110 -8.98 -8.33 -4.34
C GLU A 110 -8.75 -9.25 -5.55
N VAL A 111 -7.49 -9.39 -5.96
CA VAL A 111 -7.08 -10.15 -7.13
C VAL A 111 -5.91 -11.08 -6.80
N ASN A 112 -5.60 -11.98 -7.72
CA ASN A 112 -4.38 -12.79 -7.61
C ASN A 112 -3.17 -11.96 -8.06
N GLU A 113 -1.97 -12.32 -7.59
CA GLU A 113 -0.70 -11.67 -7.96
C GLU A 113 -0.54 -11.55 -9.49
N GLU A 114 -0.78 -12.64 -10.23
CA GLU A 114 -0.66 -12.71 -11.69
C GLU A 114 -1.60 -11.74 -12.43
N THR A 115 -2.72 -11.38 -11.81
CA THR A 115 -3.74 -10.48 -12.37
C THR A 115 -3.57 -9.02 -11.92
N THR A 116 -2.54 -8.72 -11.13
CA THR A 116 -2.30 -7.39 -10.54
C THR A 116 -1.75 -6.37 -11.55
N THR A 117 -1.67 -6.71 -12.84
CA THR A 117 -1.19 -5.77 -13.88
C THR A 117 -1.88 -6.01 -15.22
N PHE A 118 -2.17 -4.90 -15.91
CA PHE A 118 -2.28 -4.65 -17.37
C PHE A 118 -3.49 -3.74 -17.69
N THR A 119 -3.51 -2.52 -17.18
CA THR A 119 -4.22 -1.46 -17.92
C THR A 119 -3.38 -1.13 -19.16
N GLN A 120 -3.52 -1.95 -20.22
CA GLN A 120 -3.33 -1.43 -21.56
C GLN A 120 -4.34 -0.30 -21.72
N VAL A 121 -3.82 0.91 -21.79
CA VAL A 121 -4.55 2.09 -22.22
C VAL A 121 -5.10 1.81 -23.63
N LEU A 122 -6.29 1.23 -23.72
CA LEU A 122 -7.09 1.27 -24.94
C LEU A 122 -7.70 2.67 -25.00
N HIS A 123 -6.92 3.61 -25.53
CA HIS A 123 -7.47 4.82 -26.11
C HIS A 123 -8.11 4.45 -27.45
N LEU A 124 -9.44 4.47 -27.48
CA LEU A 124 -10.20 4.85 -28.66
C LEU A 124 -10.91 6.17 -28.35
#